data_AF-A0A964R8V8-F1
#
_entry.id   AF-A0A964R8V8-F1
#
_cell.length_a   1.000
_cell.length_b   1.000
_cell.length_c   1.000
_cell.angle_alpha   90.00
_cell.angle_beta   90.00
_cell.angle_gamma   90.00
#
_symmetry.space_group_name_H-M   'P 1'
#
loop_
_entity.id
_entity.type
_entity.pdbx_description
1 polymer ?
#
loop_
_entity_poly.entity_id
_entity_poly.type
_entity_poly.pdbx_seq_one_letter_code
_entity_poly.pdbx_strand_id
1 'polypeptide(L)'
;MRSLASWLWRLPVRVRRLLFFTTVGLWLGLVVLGFSGGLFRGPADGLTSAVCALFVLLAVFAAVAWVLRLLGFLVSGRVPEETENTVGIPTTRTALVMPIYHEDVARVALGIERIWWSAKASGLSETCDFFVLSDS
;
A
#
# COMPACT_ATOMS: atom_id res chain seq x y z
N MET A 1 10.85 6.86 -17.44
CA MET A 1 10.19 5.85 -16.58
C MET A 1 8.65 5.83 -16.68
N ARG A 2 8.03 6.69 -17.52
CA ARG A 2 6.57 6.75 -17.72
C ARG A 2 5.91 5.49 -18.32
N SER A 3 6.67 4.60 -18.98
CA SER A 3 6.12 3.47 -19.75
C SER A 3 5.87 2.19 -18.94
N LEU A 4 6.67 1.88 -17.93
CA LEU A 4 6.58 0.62 -17.19
C LEU A 4 5.33 0.55 -16.31
N ALA A 5 5.03 1.64 -15.59
CA ALA A 5 3.86 1.69 -14.73
C ALA A 5 2.56 1.74 -15.54
N SER A 6 2.49 2.37 -16.71
CA SER A 6 1.26 2.35 -17.54
C SER A 6 1.04 0.98 -18.17
N TRP A 7 2.12 0.31 -18.55
CA TRP A 7 2.11 -1.07 -19.02
C TRP A 7 1.60 -2.04 -17.95
N LEU A 8 2.08 -1.95 -16.71
CA LEU A 8 1.65 -2.82 -15.59
C LEU A 8 0.15 -2.72 -15.27
N TRP A 9 -0.43 -1.52 -15.38
CA TRP A 9 -1.86 -1.32 -15.11
C TRP A 9 -2.77 -1.83 -16.25
N ARG A 10 -2.25 -1.90 -17.48
CA ARG A 10 -2.94 -2.50 -18.64
C ARG A 10 -2.96 -4.03 -18.61
N LEU A 11 -2.15 -4.66 -17.75
CA LEU A 11 -2.12 -6.10 -17.63
C LEU A 11 -3.41 -6.64 -16.98
N PRO A 12 -3.94 -7.77 -17.48
CA PRO A 12 -5.07 -8.44 -16.85
C PRO A 12 -4.72 -8.82 -15.40
N VAL A 13 -5.72 -8.80 -14.52
CA VAL A 13 -5.55 -9.04 -13.08
C VAL A 13 -4.82 -10.37 -12.80
N ARG A 14 -5.06 -11.39 -13.64
CA ARG A 14 -4.39 -12.71 -13.56
C ARG A 14 -2.86 -12.59 -13.72
N VAL A 15 -2.39 -11.79 -14.67
CA VAL A 15 -0.95 -11.61 -14.93
C VAL A 15 -0.29 -10.82 -13.80
N ARG A 16 -0.96 -9.78 -13.27
CA ARG A 16 -0.47 -9.03 -12.10
C ARG A 16 -0.33 -9.92 -10.86
N ARG A 17 -1.32 -10.78 -10.61
CA ARG A 17 -1.26 -11.77 -9.52
C ARG A 17 -0.14 -12.79 -9.74
N LEU A 18 0.01 -13.31 -10.96
CA LEU A 18 1.08 -14.23 -11.28
C LEU A 18 2.46 -13.59 -11.02
N LEU A 19 2.70 -12.39 -11.54
CA LEU A 19 3.94 -11.64 -11.31
C LEU A 19 4.23 -11.42 -9.83
N PHE A 20 3.20 -11.10 -9.04
CA PHE A 20 3.34 -10.97 -7.59
C PHE A 20 3.78 -12.29 -6.94
N PHE A 21 3.03 -13.38 -7.16
CA PHE A 21 3.33 -14.68 -6.55
C PHE A 21 4.66 -15.28 -7.04
N THR A 22 5.02 -15.09 -8.31
CA THR A 22 6.32 -15.52 -8.83
C THR A 22 7.47 -14.74 -8.20
N THR A 23 7.31 -13.42 -8.01
CA THR A 23 8.35 -12.59 -7.39
C THR A 23 8.53 -12.96 -5.92
N VAL A 24 7.44 -13.14 -5.17
CA VAL A 24 7.48 -13.60 -3.77
C VAL A 24 8.15 -14.98 -3.68
N GLY A 25 7.74 -15.92 -4.54
CA GLY A 25 8.32 -17.27 -4.58
C GLY A 25 9.81 -17.28 -4.92
N LEU A 26 10.24 -16.48 -5.90
CA LEU A 26 11.65 -16.32 -6.25
C LEU A 26 12.46 -15.74 -5.09
N TRP A 27 11.94 -14.71 -4.43
CA TRP A 27 12.62 -14.08 -3.29
C TRP A 27 12.75 -15.04 -2.11
N LEU A 28 11.66 -15.75 -1.78
CA LEU A 28 11.66 -16.79 -0.75
C LEU A 28 12.64 -17.92 -1.10
N GLY A 29 12.64 -18.39 -2.35
CA GLY A 29 13.57 -19.40 -2.83
C GLY A 29 15.03 -18.96 -2.70
N LEU A 30 15.35 -17.71 -3.03
CA LEU A 30 16.69 -17.16 -2.90
C LEU A 30 17.14 -17.07 -1.45
N VAL A 31 16.26 -16.69 -0.53
CA VAL A 31 16.53 -16.70 0.92
C VAL A 31 16.76 -18.12 1.43
N VAL A 32 15.89 -19.07 1.07
CA VAL A 32 16.04 -20.47 1.46
C VAL A 32 17.35 -21.05 0.93
N LEU A 33 17.72 -20.76 -0.32
CA LEU A 33 19.00 -21.19 -0.89
C LEU A 33 20.20 -20.57 -0.15
N GLY A 34 20.16 -19.26 0.15
CA GLY A 34 21.23 -18.57 0.89
C GLY A 34 21.42 -19.11 2.31
N PHE A 35 20.34 -19.51 2.97
CA PHE A 35 20.38 -20.08 4.33
C PHE A 35 20.52 -21.62 4.35
N SER A 36 20.32 -22.29 3.22
CA SER A 36 20.38 -23.77 3.08
C SER A 36 21.67 -24.35 3.65
N GLY A 37 22.81 -23.68 3.41
CA GLY A 37 24.13 -24.17 3.79
C GLY A 37 24.47 -24.06 5.27
N GLY A 38 23.81 -23.17 6.02
CA GLY A 38 24.10 -22.91 7.44
C GLY A 38 22.97 -23.34 8.39
N LEU A 39 21.72 -23.19 7.96
CA LEU A 39 20.54 -23.43 8.81
C LEU A 39 20.05 -24.90 8.73
N PHE A 40 20.25 -25.58 7.59
CA PHE A 40 19.65 -26.89 7.30
C PHE A 40 20.64 -28.06 7.28
N ARG A 41 21.92 -27.83 7.64
CA ARG A 41 22.97 -28.87 7.64
C ARG A 41 23.23 -29.53 9.01
N GLY A 42 22.57 -29.07 10.08
CA GLY A 42 22.71 -29.65 11.41
C GLY A 42 21.78 -30.85 11.67
N PRO A 43 21.97 -31.59 12.79
CA PRO A 43 21.03 -32.61 13.21
C PRO A 43 19.61 -32.01 13.39
N ALA A 44 18.60 -32.76 12.93
CA ALA A 44 17.20 -32.34 12.92
C ALA A 44 16.58 -32.49 14.31
N ASP A 45 17.11 -31.75 15.28
CA ASP A 45 16.57 -31.69 16.63
C ASP A 45 15.22 -30.95 16.61
N GLY A 46 14.34 -31.24 17.57
CA GLY A 46 13.01 -30.61 17.65
C GLY A 46 13.08 -29.09 17.71
N LEU A 47 14.06 -28.54 18.42
CA LEU A 47 14.32 -27.09 18.51
C LEU A 47 14.78 -26.51 17.17
N THR A 48 15.74 -27.16 16.51
CA THR A 48 16.26 -26.75 15.19
C THR A 48 15.12 -26.71 14.16
N SER A 49 14.26 -27.72 14.17
CA SER A 49 13.08 -27.79 13.29
C SER A 49 12.08 -26.65 13.57
N ALA A 50 11.83 -26.35 14.85
CA ALA A 50 10.95 -25.24 15.25
C ALA A 50 11.50 -23.87 14.81
N VAL A 51 12.81 -23.65 14.98
CA VAL A 51 13.49 -22.42 14.53
C VAL A 51 13.45 -22.29 13.02
N CYS A 52 13.69 -23.38 12.27
CA CYS A 52 13.59 -23.40 10.81
C CYS A 52 12.16 -23.07 10.33
N ALA A 53 11.14 -23.65 10.97
CA ALA A 53 9.75 -23.37 10.63
C ALA A 53 9.39 -21.90 10.89
N LEU A 54 9.79 -21.35 12.04
CA LEU A 54 9.59 -19.95 12.38
C LEU A 54 10.32 -19.03 11.39
N PHE A 55 11.56 -19.37 11.02
CA PHE A 55 12.32 -18.63 10.03
C PHE A 55 11.61 -18.58 8.67
N VAL A 56 11.13 -19.71 8.15
CA VAL A 56 10.40 -19.77 6.87
C VAL A 56 9.12 -18.92 6.95
N LEU A 57 8.37 -19.00 8.05
CA LEU A 57 7.17 -18.20 8.26
C LEU A 57 7.48 -16.70 8.22
N LEU A 58 8.50 -16.26 8.97
CA LEU A 58 8.92 -14.86 8.99
C LEU A 58 9.45 -14.40 7.63
N ALA A 59 10.18 -15.27 6.91
CA ALA A 59 10.69 -14.98 5.57
C ALA A 59 9.55 -14.78 4.56
N VAL A 60 8.44 -15.54 4.68
CA VAL A 60 7.24 -15.32 3.85
C VAL A 60 6.64 -13.94 4.12
N PHE A 61 6.45 -13.56 5.39
CA PHE A 61 5.94 -12.23 5.74
C PHE A 61 6.85 -11.11 5.22
N ALA A 62 8.17 -11.26 5.38
CA ALA A 62 9.15 -10.29 4.88
C ALA A 62 9.11 -10.18 3.35
N ALA A 63 9.05 -11.31 2.63
CA ALA A 63 8.98 -11.32 1.16
C ALA A 63 7.71 -10.62 0.66
N VAL A 64 6.56 -10.90 1.26
CA VAL A 64 5.29 -10.22 0.92
C VAL A 64 5.40 -8.72 1.16
N ALA A 65 5.87 -8.30 2.34
CA ALA A 65 6.01 -6.88 2.68
C ALA A 65 6.98 -6.15 1.73
N TRP A 66 8.09 -6.80 1.36
CA TRP A 66 9.08 -6.23 0.44
C TRP A 66 8.52 -6.06 -0.97
N VAL A 67 7.84 -7.07 -1.51
CA VAL A 67 7.21 -7.00 -2.84
C VAL A 67 6.10 -5.94 -2.87
N LEU A 68 5.26 -5.84 -1.83
CA LEU A 68 4.24 -4.80 -1.75
C LEU A 68 4.85 -3.40 -1.70
N ARG A 69 5.93 -3.19 -0.94
CA ARG A 69 6.64 -1.90 -0.89
C ARG A 69 7.30 -1.56 -2.21
N LEU A 70 7.91 -2.52 -2.90
CA LEU A 70 8.50 -2.28 -4.22
C LEU A 70 7.45 -1.95 -5.27
N LEU A 71 6.35 -2.71 -5.33
CA LEU A 71 5.24 -2.42 -6.23
C LEU A 71 4.64 -1.06 -5.91
N GLY A 72 4.45 -0.76 -4.62
CA GLY A 72 4.03 0.56 -4.15
C GLY A 72 4.97 1.66 -4.62
N PHE A 73 6.27 1.53 -4.40
CA PHE A 73 7.29 2.49 -4.83
C PHE A 73 7.32 2.70 -6.36
N LEU A 74 7.30 1.61 -7.13
CA LEU A 74 7.29 1.65 -8.60
C LEU A 74 6.01 2.29 -9.16
N VAL A 75 4.91 2.26 -8.42
CA VAL A 75 3.61 2.84 -8.81
C VAL A 75 3.37 4.23 -8.20
N SER A 76 4.01 4.56 -7.07
CA SER A 76 3.82 5.78 -6.27
C SER A 76 4.27 7.07 -6.98
N GLY A 77 4.98 6.97 -8.11
CA GLY A 77 5.28 8.11 -8.99
C GLY A 77 4.06 8.73 -9.70
N ARG A 78 2.85 8.35 -9.30
CA ARG A 78 1.58 8.91 -9.76
C ARG A 78 0.91 9.62 -8.59
N VAL A 79 0.85 10.95 -8.66
CA VAL A 79 -0.44 11.60 -8.38
C VAL A 79 -1.38 11.00 -9.42
N PRO A 80 -2.48 10.33 -9.04
CA PRO A 80 -3.48 9.94 -10.02
C PRO A 80 -3.79 11.20 -10.83
N GLU A 81 -3.50 11.17 -12.12
CA GLU A 81 -4.15 12.12 -13.03
C GLU A 81 -5.62 11.83 -12.79
N GLU A 82 -6.29 12.77 -12.12
CA GLU A 82 -7.71 12.66 -11.81
C GLU A 82 -8.33 12.23 -13.11
N THR A 83 -8.80 10.98 -13.16
CA THR A 83 -9.69 10.62 -14.23
C THR A 83 -10.81 11.61 -13.99
N GLU A 84 -10.96 12.59 -14.89
CA GLU A 84 -12.16 13.38 -15.07
C GLU A 84 -13.29 12.39 -15.43
N ASN A 85 -13.57 11.45 -14.55
CA ASN A 85 -14.93 11.08 -14.27
C ASN A 85 -15.49 12.40 -13.80
N THR A 86 -16.16 13.08 -14.72
CA THR A 86 -16.95 14.28 -14.50
C THR A 86 -18.13 13.85 -13.62
N VAL A 87 -17.82 13.43 -12.39
CA VAL A 87 -18.77 13.40 -11.30
C VAL A 87 -19.03 14.88 -11.10
N GLY A 88 -20.14 15.35 -11.65
CA GLY A 88 -20.53 16.74 -11.56
C GLY A 88 -20.46 17.20 -10.10
N ILE A 89 -20.15 18.48 -9.90
CA ILE A 89 -20.18 19.10 -8.58
C ILE A 89 -21.52 18.73 -7.93
N PRO A 90 -21.53 18.15 -6.71
CA PRO A 90 -22.75 17.82 -6.00
C PRO A 90 -23.68 19.04 -6.02
N THR A 91 -24.91 18.85 -6.49
CA THR A 91 -25.90 19.93 -6.57
C THR A 91 -26.67 20.13 -5.26
N THR A 92 -26.46 19.24 -4.29
CA THR A 92 -27.14 19.23 -3.00
C THR A 92 -26.12 19.37 -1.89
N ARG A 93 -26.46 20.13 -0.83
CA ARG A 93 -25.61 20.28 0.35
C ARG A 93 -25.13 18.91 0.84
N THR A 94 -23.82 18.72 0.84
CA THR A 94 -23.17 17.46 1.20
C THR A 94 -22.31 17.66 2.44
N ALA A 95 -22.37 16.75 3.41
CA ALA A 95 -21.51 16.81 4.59
C ALA A 95 -20.26 15.94 4.38
N LEU A 96 -19.08 16.53 4.46
CA LEU A 96 -17.80 15.81 4.49
C LEU A 96 -17.36 15.58 5.93
N VAL A 97 -17.46 14.35 6.40
CA VAL A 97 -17.06 13.97 7.77
C VAL A 97 -15.63 13.41 7.76
N MET A 98 -14.76 13.99 8.60
CA MET A 98 -13.36 13.64 8.75
C MET A 98 -13.14 13.08 10.17
N PRO A 99 -13.21 11.75 10.35
CA PRO A 99 -12.93 11.13 11.65
C PRO A 99 -11.41 11.14 11.93
N ILE A 100 -11.05 11.50 13.15
CA ILE A 100 -9.66 11.54 13.65
C ILE A 100 -9.62 10.78 14.98
N TYR A 101 -8.76 9.76 15.09
CA TYR A 101 -8.61 8.97 16.31
C TYR A 101 -7.14 8.72 16.64
N HIS A 102 -6.66 9.34 17.73
CA HIS A 102 -5.28 9.19 18.22
C HIS A 102 -4.22 9.37 17.12
N GLU A 103 -4.43 10.35 16.24
CA GLU A 103 -3.50 10.68 15.18
C GLU A 103 -2.61 11.86 15.56
N ASP A 104 -1.45 11.97 14.89
CA ASP A 104 -0.55 13.11 15.07
C ASP A 104 -1.19 14.42 14.60
N VAL A 105 -1.34 15.38 15.51
CA VAL A 105 -2.07 16.65 15.26
C VAL A 105 -1.46 17.44 14.11
N ALA A 106 -0.12 17.53 14.05
CA ALA A 106 0.56 18.31 13.01
C ALA A 106 0.34 17.69 11.63
N ARG A 107 0.42 16.36 11.53
CA ARG A 107 0.15 15.62 10.31
C ARG A 107 -1.30 15.78 9.85
N VAL A 108 -2.26 15.66 10.78
CA VAL A 108 -3.69 15.76 10.48
C VAL A 108 -4.08 17.16 10.03
N ALA A 109 -3.56 18.20 10.69
CA ALA A 109 -3.82 19.59 10.31
C ALA A 109 -3.37 19.88 8.87
N LEU A 110 -2.17 19.42 8.48
CA LEU A 110 -1.68 19.53 7.11
C LEU A 110 -2.54 18.73 6.11
N GLY A 111 -3.07 17.59 6.55
CA GLY A 111 -4.01 16.78 5.76
C GLY A 111 -5.32 17.52 5.49
N ILE A 112 -5.94 18.06 6.55
CA ILE A 112 -7.18 18.84 6.45
C ILE A 112 -6.98 20.08 5.58
N GLU A 113 -5.87 20.80 5.76
CA GLU A 113 -5.55 21.98 4.95
C GLU A 113 -5.48 21.63 3.46
N ARG A 114 -4.81 20.52 3.10
CA ARG A 114 -4.72 20.07 1.71
C ARG A 114 -6.07 19.66 1.14
N ILE A 115 -6.91 18.98 1.93
CA ILE A 115 -8.28 18.61 1.53
C ILE A 115 -9.10 19.87 1.26
N TRP A 116 -9.01 20.87 2.14
CA TRP A 116 -9.69 22.14 1.98
C TRP A 116 -9.27 22.87 0.70
N TRP A 117 -7.96 22.98 0.44
CA TRP A 117 -7.46 23.60 -0.79
C TRP A 117 -7.89 22.86 -2.05
N SER A 118 -7.89 21.53 -2.02
CA SER A 118 -8.39 20.69 -3.11
C SER A 118 -9.87 20.95 -3.36
N ALA A 119 -10.70 20.94 -2.31
CA ALA A 119 -12.13 21.17 -2.44
C ALA A 119 -12.46 22.57 -2.97
N LYS A 120 -11.71 23.59 -2.52
CA LYS A 120 -11.83 24.96 -3.02
C LYS A 120 -11.48 25.04 -4.51
N ALA A 121 -10.40 24.38 -4.94
CA ALA A 121 -9.99 24.35 -6.34
C ALA A 121 -11.03 23.63 -7.24
N SER A 122 -11.74 22.64 -6.69
CA SER A 122 -12.81 21.89 -7.38
C SER A 122 -14.19 22.56 -7.31
N GLY A 123 -14.34 23.75 -6.71
CA GLY A 123 -15.64 24.43 -6.53
C GLY A 123 -16.58 23.75 -5.52
N LEU A 124 -16.10 22.76 -4.78
CA LEU A 124 -16.88 21.99 -3.80
C LEU A 124 -17.16 22.78 -2.52
N SER A 125 -16.36 23.80 -2.21
CA SER A 125 -16.47 24.57 -0.98
C SER A 125 -17.80 25.31 -0.78
N GLU A 126 -18.56 25.54 -1.86
CA GLU A 126 -19.87 26.21 -1.78
C GLU A 126 -21.02 25.26 -1.43
N THR A 127 -20.86 23.97 -1.73
CA THR A 127 -21.93 22.97 -1.56
C THR A 127 -21.60 21.90 -0.51
N CYS A 128 -20.34 21.82 -0.07
CA CYS A 128 -19.88 20.84 0.90
C CYS A 128 -19.58 21.49 2.26
N ASP A 129 -20.24 21.01 3.32
CA ASP A 129 -20.01 21.40 4.72
C ASP A 129 -19.01 20.42 5.37
N PHE A 130 -17.96 20.91 6.01
CA PHE A 130 -16.87 20.09 6.57
C PHE A 130 -17.06 19.86 8.07
N PHE A 131 -17.01 18.61 8.51
CA PHE A 131 -17.15 18.20 9.91
C PHE A 131 -15.95 17.40 10.35
N VAL A 132 -15.28 17.82 11.42
CA VAL A 132 -14.19 17.07 12.06
C VAL A 132 -14.76 16.32 13.25
N LEU A 133 -14.63 14.99 13.26
CA LEU A 133 -15.00 14.16 14.41
C LEU A 133 -13.72 13.70 15.10
N SER A 134 -13.41 14.33 16.23
CA SER A 134 -12.24 14.01 17.08
C SER A 134 -12.70 13.32 18.36
N ASP A 135 -11.96 12.29 18.79
CA ASP A 135 -12.13 11.65 20.11
C ASP A 135 -11.31 12.33 21.22
N SER A 136 -10.64 13.43 20.89
CA SER A 136 -9.82 14.26 21.77
C SER A 136 -10.24 15.72 21.75
#